data_AF-A0A962WDJ0-F1
#
_entry.id   AF-A0A962WDJ0-F1
#
_cell.length_a   1.000
_cell.length_b   1.000
_cell.length_c   1.000
_cell.angle_alpha   90.00
_cell.angle_beta   90.00
_cell.angle_gamma   90.00
#
_symmetry.space_group_name_H-M   'P 1'
#
loop_
_entity.id
_entity.type
_entity.pdbx_description
1 polymer ?
#
loop_
_entity_poly.entity_id
_entity_poly.type
_entity_poly.pdbx_seq_one_letter_code
_entity_poly.pdbx_strand_id
1 'polypeptide(L)'
;PVFVGGVTVSNATLHNMDEVERKDVRVGDTVTVRRAGDVIPEVVSVVLDKRPAVTQAVLLPNVCPVCGSAVVRPEGEAVARCSGGLFCPAQRKEAIKHFASRRAMDIEGLGDKLVDQLVEQGLVHDPADLYALGVEQLAGLDRMATRSAENLIAALEASKQTSFARFLFALGVMGIGETLAQTLADHFRDIGALLDVRLEDLTGAEGVAGIGPKSAQAIVDFVVADADVLDDATPLSAETLSGLNIPHLSVNRAQALAARFPTWGALKSVRVEDLVGGGTRVAGIGTVLAEQIVGFFAQSHNREIIERLMQAGVHWDVPAPVSDTDAQPLAGLTLVLTGTLEGMSRNEAKDALQALGAKVSGSVSKNTRFVIAGAEAGSKLSKAEKLGVAVLDQVGLETLLRGEIPEA
;
A
#
# COMPACT_ATOMS: atom_id res chain seq x y z
N PRO A 1 12.12 -32.52 -20.55
CA PRO A 1 11.52 -32.95 -19.26
C PRO A 1 12.57 -33.65 -18.39
N VAL A 2 12.63 -33.33 -17.09
CA VAL A 2 13.60 -33.89 -16.15
C VAL A 2 12.95 -34.12 -14.79
N PHE A 3 13.34 -35.18 -14.08
CA PHE A 3 12.81 -35.48 -12.75
C PHE A 3 13.58 -34.70 -11.67
N VAL A 4 12.89 -33.86 -10.90
CA VAL A 4 13.48 -33.00 -9.85
C VAL A 4 12.57 -32.99 -8.63
N GLY A 5 13.08 -33.40 -7.48
CA GLY A 5 12.35 -33.32 -6.21
C GLY A 5 10.99 -34.02 -6.21
N GLY A 6 10.90 -35.22 -6.80
CA GLY A 6 9.69 -36.05 -6.79
C GLY A 6 8.70 -35.82 -7.94
N VAL A 7 8.93 -34.83 -8.82
CA VAL A 7 8.03 -34.52 -9.93
C VAL A 7 8.79 -34.37 -11.26
N THR A 8 8.08 -34.57 -12.37
CA THR A 8 8.62 -34.28 -13.70
C THR A 8 8.46 -32.79 -14.01
N VAL A 9 9.58 -32.10 -14.22
CA VAL A 9 9.64 -30.68 -14.58
C VAL A 9 9.84 -30.56 -16.09
N SER A 10 8.96 -29.81 -16.76
CA SER A 10 9.07 -29.44 -18.18
C SER A 10 9.37 -27.96 -18.40
N ASN A 11 9.07 -27.11 -17.41
CA ASN A 11 9.27 -25.66 -17.45
C ASN A 11 9.90 -25.18 -16.15
N ALA A 12 10.78 -24.18 -16.23
CA ALA A 12 11.40 -23.53 -15.08
C ALA A 12 11.46 -22.01 -15.34
N THR A 13 11.24 -21.21 -14.30
CA THR A 13 11.30 -19.74 -14.40
C THR A 13 12.73 -19.24 -14.58
N LEU A 14 12.85 -18.16 -15.34
CA LEU A 14 14.07 -17.35 -15.46
C LEU A 14 13.98 -16.04 -14.65
N HIS A 15 12.88 -15.83 -13.93
CA HIS A 15 12.53 -14.62 -13.18
C HIS A 15 12.30 -13.38 -14.06
N ASN A 16 13.36 -12.80 -14.60
CA ASN A 16 13.32 -11.57 -15.40
C ASN A 16 14.59 -11.47 -16.28
N MET A 17 14.66 -10.43 -17.10
CA MET A 17 15.80 -10.26 -18.02
C MET A 17 17.13 -10.00 -17.31
N ASP A 18 17.13 -9.36 -16.14
CA ASP A 18 18.36 -9.17 -15.37
C ASP A 18 18.97 -10.51 -14.94
N GLU A 19 18.12 -11.45 -14.50
CA GLU A 19 18.56 -12.79 -14.14
C GLU A 19 19.01 -13.62 -15.36
N VAL A 20 18.37 -13.43 -16.52
CA VAL A 20 18.79 -14.05 -17.78
C VAL A 20 20.19 -13.57 -18.17
N GLU A 21 20.43 -12.26 -18.13
CA GLU A 21 21.71 -11.63 -18.46
C GLU A 21 22.79 -12.01 -17.45
N ARG A 22 22.48 -11.94 -16.15
CA ARG A 22 23.40 -12.32 -15.06
C ARG A 22 23.87 -13.76 -15.16
N LYS A 23 22.99 -14.67 -15.59
CA LYS A 23 23.30 -16.10 -15.76
C LYS A 23 23.83 -16.45 -17.16
N ASP A 24 23.81 -15.50 -18.11
CA ASP A 24 24.07 -15.71 -19.55
C ASP A 24 23.32 -16.93 -20.09
N VAL A 25 22.03 -17.08 -19.75
CA VAL A 25 21.22 -18.22 -20.21
C VAL A 25 20.82 -18.03 -21.67
N ARG A 26 21.06 -19.05 -22.49
CA ARG A 26 20.74 -19.05 -23.92
C ARG A 26 19.86 -20.22 -24.30
N VAL A 27 19.08 -20.06 -25.36
CA VAL A 27 18.34 -21.16 -25.97
C VAL A 27 19.33 -22.18 -26.51
N GLY A 28 19.16 -23.44 -26.11
CA GLY A 28 20.06 -24.55 -26.42
C GLY A 28 21.02 -24.93 -25.29
N ASP A 29 21.13 -24.13 -24.23
CA ASP A 29 22.00 -24.44 -23.09
C ASP A 29 21.57 -25.68 -22.30
N THR A 30 22.56 -26.40 -21.77
CA THR A 30 22.34 -27.31 -20.64
C THR A 30 22.36 -26.50 -19.35
N VAL A 31 21.31 -26.62 -18.54
CA VAL A 31 21.15 -25.82 -17.32
C VAL A 31 20.93 -26.68 -16.09
N THR A 32 21.28 -26.14 -14.92
CA THR A 32 20.94 -26.70 -13.62
C THR A 32 19.57 -26.16 -13.18
N VAL A 33 18.63 -27.05 -12.92
CA VAL A 33 17.28 -26.70 -12.45
C VAL A 33 17.13 -27.09 -10.98
N ARG A 34 16.50 -26.22 -10.19
CA ARG A 34 16.19 -26.47 -8.78
C ARG A 34 14.70 -26.32 -8.53
N ARG A 35 14.18 -27.15 -7.64
CA ARG A 35 12.84 -27.06 -7.05
C ARG A 35 12.97 -27.18 -5.54
N ALA A 36 12.33 -26.28 -4.79
CA ALA A 36 12.23 -26.36 -3.33
C ALA A 36 10.77 -26.53 -2.94
N GLY A 37 10.43 -27.68 -2.32
CA GLY A 37 9.05 -28.00 -1.94
C GLY A 37 8.08 -27.97 -3.12
N ASP A 38 6.86 -27.45 -2.89
CA ASP A 38 5.81 -27.30 -3.90
C ASP A 38 5.84 -25.98 -4.67
N VAL A 39 7.03 -25.39 -4.82
CA VAL A 39 7.24 -24.10 -5.50
C VAL A 39 7.60 -24.30 -6.99
N ILE A 40 7.35 -23.27 -7.80
CA ILE A 40 7.73 -23.17 -9.23
C ILE A 40 9.24 -23.46 -9.39
N PRO A 41 9.64 -24.44 -10.24
CA PRO A 41 11.04 -24.70 -10.53
C PRO A 41 11.75 -23.51 -11.16
N GLU A 42 13.05 -23.35 -10.91
CA GLU A 42 13.86 -22.26 -11.46
C GLU A 42 15.16 -22.76 -12.09
N VAL A 43 15.70 -21.98 -13.03
CA VAL A 43 17.05 -22.17 -13.56
C VAL A 43 18.06 -21.50 -12.62
N VAL A 44 18.99 -22.29 -12.09
CA VAL A 44 20.04 -21.82 -11.16
C VAL A 44 21.24 -21.27 -11.91
N SER A 45 21.75 -22.03 -12.88
CA SER A 45 22.96 -21.70 -13.65
C SER A 45 23.05 -22.48 -14.97
N VAL A 46 23.86 -21.98 -15.89
CA VAL A 46 24.26 -22.68 -17.12
C VAL A 46 25.45 -23.60 -16.83
N VAL A 47 25.43 -24.81 -17.41
CA VAL A 47 26.58 -25.72 -17.43
C VAL A 47 27.45 -25.40 -18.64
N LEU A 48 28.34 -24.40 -18.51
CA LEU A 48 29.09 -23.82 -19.63
C LEU A 48 29.91 -24.85 -20.42
N ASP A 49 30.49 -25.85 -19.76
CA ASP A 49 31.26 -26.91 -20.41
C ASP A 49 30.43 -27.77 -21.38
N LYS A 50 29.10 -27.69 -21.30
CA LYS A 50 28.15 -28.40 -22.16
C LYS A 50 27.42 -27.47 -23.13
N ARG A 51 27.85 -26.21 -23.25
CA ARG A 51 27.24 -25.26 -24.19
C ARG A 51 27.53 -25.70 -25.64
N PRO A 52 26.49 -25.91 -26.46
CA PRO A 52 26.67 -26.20 -27.87
C PRO A 52 27.36 -25.03 -28.60
N ALA A 53 28.02 -25.32 -29.73
CA ALA A 53 28.68 -24.30 -30.55
C ALA A 53 27.70 -23.23 -31.08
N VAL A 54 26.43 -23.61 -31.30
CA VAL A 54 25.36 -22.72 -31.75
C VAL A 54 24.34 -22.59 -30.63
N THR A 55 24.18 -21.38 -30.12
CA THR A 55 23.16 -20.99 -29.13
C THR A 55 22.53 -19.66 -29.54
N GLN A 56 21.32 -19.39 -29.05
CA GLN A 56 20.61 -18.14 -29.33
C GLN A 56 20.38 -17.37 -28.03
N ALA A 57 20.72 -16.08 -28.03
CA ALA A 57 20.44 -15.20 -26.90
C ALA A 57 18.92 -15.09 -26.67
N VAL A 58 18.52 -15.10 -25.40
CA VAL A 58 17.14 -14.77 -25.02
C VAL A 58 16.98 -13.26 -25.11
N LEU A 59 15.98 -12.80 -25.86
CA LEU A 59 15.72 -11.38 -26.05
C LEU A 59 14.38 -11.02 -25.43
N LEU A 60 14.32 -9.86 -24.77
CA LEU A 60 13.05 -9.29 -24.34
C LEU A 60 12.21 -8.97 -25.59
N PRO A 61 10.96 -9.43 -25.66
CA PRO A 61 10.10 -9.09 -26.79
C PRO A 61 9.76 -7.59 -26.73
N ASN A 62 9.90 -6.88 -27.85
CA ASN A 62 9.53 -5.45 -27.95
C ASN A 62 8.00 -5.24 -28.02
N VAL A 63 7.26 -6.28 -28.38
CA VAL A 63 5.80 -6.30 -28.46
C VAL A 63 5.26 -7.48 -27.67
N CYS A 64 4.10 -7.29 -27.04
CA CYS A 64 3.46 -8.31 -26.23
C CYS A 64 3.06 -9.49 -27.13
N PRO A 65 3.46 -10.73 -26.79
CA PRO A 65 3.15 -11.91 -27.61
C PRO A 65 1.66 -12.27 -27.61
N VAL A 66 0.84 -11.59 -26.80
CA VAL A 66 -0.60 -11.83 -26.68
C VAL A 66 -1.42 -10.78 -27.44
N CYS A 67 -1.13 -9.48 -27.24
CA CYS A 67 -1.95 -8.39 -27.79
C CYS A 67 -1.19 -7.46 -28.76
N GLY A 68 0.10 -7.67 -28.98
CA GLY A 68 0.92 -6.83 -29.85
C GLY A 68 1.24 -5.42 -29.31
N SER A 69 0.72 -5.02 -28.16
CA SER A 69 1.08 -3.75 -27.51
C SER A 69 2.57 -3.69 -27.15
N ALA A 70 3.14 -2.49 -27.01
CA ALA A 70 4.54 -2.33 -26.63
C ALA A 70 4.84 -3.02 -25.28
N VAL A 71 6.03 -3.61 -25.19
CA VAL A 71 6.59 -4.04 -23.90
C VAL A 71 7.47 -2.92 -23.39
N VAL A 72 7.15 -2.43 -22.20
CA VAL A 72 7.84 -1.31 -21.56
C VAL A 72 8.52 -1.81 -20.30
N ARG A 73 9.77 -1.42 -20.13
CA ARG A 73 10.55 -1.64 -18.91
C ARG A 73 11.05 -0.28 -18.42
N PRO A 74 10.42 0.32 -17.40
CA PRO A 74 10.88 1.57 -16.82
C PRO A 74 12.33 1.48 -16.33
N GLU A 75 13.03 2.60 -16.36
CA GLU A 75 14.40 2.68 -15.84
C GLU A 75 14.43 2.33 -14.35
N GLY A 76 15.38 1.48 -13.95
CA GLY A 76 15.49 1.01 -12.56
C GLY A 76 14.54 -0.13 -12.17
N GLU A 77 13.58 -0.50 -13.02
CA GLU A 77 12.70 -1.66 -12.76
C GLU A 77 13.26 -2.96 -13.35
N ALA A 78 13.16 -4.04 -12.60
CA ALA A 78 13.56 -5.38 -13.06
C ALA A 78 12.56 -6.00 -14.05
N VAL A 79 11.28 -5.60 -13.97
CA VAL A 79 10.18 -6.25 -14.68
C VAL A 79 9.74 -5.43 -15.88
N ALA A 80 9.79 -6.04 -17.06
CA ALA A 80 9.16 -5.52 -18.26
C ALA A 80 7.68 -5.92 -18.31
N ARG A 81 6.80 -5.02 -18.76
CA ARG A 81 5.36 -5.24 -18.79
C ARG A 81 4.75 -4.86 -20.13
N CYS A 82 3.65 -5.54 -20.47
CA CYS A 82 2.81 -5.15 -21.58
C CYS A 82 2.09 -3.83 -21.26
N SER A 83 2.17 -2.85 -22.14
CA SER A 83 1.47 -1.56 -21.98
C SER A 83 -0.01 -1.61 -22.36
N GLY A 84 -0.50 -2.79 -22.77
CA GLY A 84 -1.84 -2.96 -23.34
C GLY A 84 -2.98 -2.93 -22.32
N GLY A 85 -2.72 -2.87 -21.00
CA GLY A 85 -3.78 -2.79 -19.98
C GLY A 85 -4.94 -3.75 -20.23
N LEU A 86 -6.18 -3.26 -20.09
CA LEU A 86 -7.41 -4.03 -20.36
C LEU A 86 -7.68 -4.34 -21.84
N PHE A 87 -6.92 -3.75 -22.78
CA PHE A 87 -6.95 -4.22 -24.17
C PHE A 87 -6.29 -5.60 -24.31
N CYS A 88 -5.28 -5.90 -23.48
CA CYS A 88 -4.60 -7.18 -23.50
C CYS A 88 -5.45 -8.29 -22.85
N PRO A 89 -5.84 -9.37 -23.58
CA PRO A 89 -6.68 -10.42 -23.00
C PRO A 89 -5.99 -11.17 -21.86
N ALA A 90 -4.65 -11.27 -21.85
CA ALA A 90 -3.93 -11.84 -20.71
C ALA A 90 -4.07 -10.99 -19.45
N GLN A 91 -3.98 -9.66 -19.57
CA GLN A 91 -4.17 -8.76 -18.42
C GLN A 91 -5.63 -8.72 -17.98
N ARG A 92 -6.58 -8.75 -18.92
CA ARG A 92 -8.01 -8.88 -18.59
C ARG A 92 -8.28 -10.13 -17.77
N LYS A 93 -7.81 -11.30 -18.22
CA LYS A 93 -7.98 -12.56 -17.50
C LYS A 93 -7.48 -12.45 -16.06
N GLU A 94 -6.28 -11.91 -15.85
CA GLU A 94 -5.73 -11.73 -14.50
C GLU A 94 -6.49 -10.67 -13.69
N ALA A 95 -6.95 -9.58 -14.30
CA ALA A 95 -7.78 -8.57 -13.64
C ALA A 95 -9.12 -9.16 -13.16
N ILE A 96 -9.79 -9.95 -14.01
CA ILE A 96 -11.05 -10.64 -13.65
C ILE A 96 -10.83 -11.68 -12.56
N LYS A 97 -9.76 -12.48 -12.64
CA LYS A 97 -9.41 -13.46 -11.60
C LYS A 97 -9.11 -12.77 -10.27
N HIS A 98 -8.35 -11.68 -10.29
CA HIS A 98 -8.03 -10.89 -9.11
C HIS A 98 -9.30 -10.32 -8.48
N PHE A 99 -10.15 -9.68 -9.29
CA PHE A 99 -11.43 -9.12 -8.88
C PHE A 99 -12.31 -10.18 -8.19
N ALA A 100 -12.40 -11.38 -8.76
CA ALA A 100 -13.20 -12.48 -8.22
C ALA A 100 -12.56 -13.24 -7.05
N SER A 101 -11.28 -12.98 -6.74
CA SER A 101 -10.56 -13.73 -5.73
C SER A 101 -11.16 -13.59 -4.34
N ARG A 102 -10.90 -14.58 -3.47
CA ARG A 102 -11.44 -14.65 -2.10
C ARG A 102 -11.22 -13.38 -1.26
N ARG A 103 -10.10 -12.69 -1.48
CA ARG A 103 -9.74 -11.48 -0.71
C ARG A 103 -10.27 -10.19 -1.35
N ALA A 104 -10.79 -10.28 -2.58
CA ALA A 104 -11.38 -9.19 -3.35
C ALA A 104 -12.91 -9.25 -3.30
N MET A 105 -13.61 -9.70 -4.34
CA MET A 105 -15.07 -9.80 -4.34
C MET A 105 -15.61 -11.18 -3.94
N ASP A 106 -14.74 -12.19 -3.77
CA ASP A 106 -15.09 -13.55 -3.35
C ASP A 106 -16.24 -14.18 -4.15
N ILE A 107 -16.07 -14.18 -5.47
CA ILE A 107 -17.06 -14.73 -6.39
C ILE A 107 -16.77 -16.23 -6.55
N GLU A 108 -17.38 -17.04 -5.69
CA GLU A 108 -17.27 -18.49 -5.77
C GLU A 108 -17.79 -19.03 -7.11
N GLY A 109 -17.08 -20.02 -7.68
CA GLY A 109 -17.42 -20.63 -8.96
C GLY A 109 -16.81 -19.95 -10.18
N LEU A 110 -16.25 -18.74 -10.07
CA LEU A 110 -15.54 -18.08 -11.17
C LEU A 110 -14.04 -18.48 -11.22
N GLY A 111 -13.78 -19.74 -11.60
CA GLY A 111 -12.42 -20.27 -11.71
C GLY A 111 -11.68 -19.91 -13.01
N ASP A 112 -10.36 -20.13 -13.03
CA ASP A 112 -9.46 -19.78 -14.15
C ASP A 112 -9.97 -20.19 -15.53
N LYS A 113 -10.46 -21.43 -15.66
CA LYS A 113 -10.96 -21.96 -16.94
C LYS A 113 -12.24 -21.29 -17.40
N LEU A 114 -13.06 -20.79 -16.49
CA LEU A 114 -14.27 -20.08 -16.85
C LEU A 114 -13.93 -18.64 -17.26
N VAL A 115 -13.04 -17.98 -16.52
CA VAL A 115 -12.53 -16.65 -16.91
C VAL A 115 -11.86 -16.69 -18.28
N ASP A 116 -11.05 -17.73 -18.56
CA ASP A 116 -10.43 -17.93 -19.87
C ASP A 116 -11.48 -17.93 -20.99
N GLN A 117 -12.55 -18.74 -20.84
CA GLN A 117 -13.63 -18.84 -21.81
C GLN A 117 -14.39 -17.53 -21.99
N LEU A 118 -14.74 -16.85 -20.89
CA LEU A 118 -15.48 -15.58 -20.92
C LEU A 118 -14.70 -14.49 -21.68
N VAL A 119 -13.40 -14.38 -21.43
CA VAL A 119 -12.56 -13.38 -22.10
C VAL A 119 -12.25 -13.76 -23.55
N GLU A 120 -12.02 -15.04 -23.86
CA GLU A 120 -11.73 -15.51 -25.22
C GLU A 120 -12.94 -15.41 -26.15
N GLN A 121 -14.15 -15.64 -25.63
CA GLN A 121 -15.39 -15.49 -26.39
C GLN A 121 -15.88 -14.04 -26.46
N GLY A 122 -15.16 -13.09 -25.84
CA GLY A 122 -15.56 -11.67 -25.82
C GLY A 122 -16.84 -11.41 -25.03
N LEU A 123 -17.17 -12.27 -24.06
CA LEU A 123 -18.33 -12.09 -23.18
C LEU A 123 -18.02 -11.14 -22.02
N VAL A 124 -16.74 -11.04 -21.64
CA VAL A 124 -16.27 -10.18 -20.54
C VAL A 124 -15.00 -9.43 -20.95
N HIS A 125 -15.06 -8.11 -20.89
CA HIS A 125 -13.95 -7.19 -21.20
C HIS A 125 -13.39 -6.52 -19.94
N ASP A 126 -14.22 -6.37 -18.91
CA ASP A 126 -13.85 -5.79 -17.63
C ASP A 126 -14.75 -6.36 -16.51
N PRO A 127 -14.45 -6.11 -15.22
CA PRO A 127 -15.20 -6.69 -14.11
C PRO A 127 -16.70 -6.38 -14.10
N ALA A 128 -17.15 -5.24 -14.64
CA ALA A 128 -18.56 -4.91 -14.64
C ALA A 128 -19.38 -5.80 -15.59
N ASP A 129 -18.79 -6.32 -16.67
CA ASP A 129 -19.50 -7.23 -17.59
C ASP A 129 -19.95 -8.52 -16.88
N LEU A 130 -19.26 -8.92 -15.81
CA LEU A 130 -19.63 -10.11 -15.02
C LEU A 130 -21.07 -10.03 -14.50
N TYR A 131 -21.50 -8.83 -14.09
CA TYR A 131 -22.83 -8.61 -13.51
C TYR A 131 -23.94 -8.49 -14.56
N ALA A 132 -23.59 -8.51 -15.85
CA ALA A 132 -24.53 -8.53 -16.96
C ALA A 132 -24.72 -9.94 -17.56
N LEU A 133 -23.99 -10.94 -17.08
CA LEU A 133 -24.07 -12.31 -17.59
C LEU A 133 -25.42 -12.95 -17.26
N GLY A 134 -26.00 -13.66 -18.24
CA GLY A 134 -27.21 -14.46 -18.07
C GLY A 134 -26.92 -15.94 -17.85
N VAL A 135 -27.87 -16.65 -17.21
CA VAL A 135 -27.79 -18.11 -16.98
C VAL A 135 -27.63 -18.88 -18.29
N GLU A 136 -28.37 -18.50 -19.35
CA GLU A 136 -28.29 -19.18 -20.64
C GLU A 136 -26.93 -19.02 -21.31
N GLN A 137 -26.34 -17.81 -21.24
CA GLN A 137 -24.99 -17.55 -21.77
C GLN A 137 -23.95 -18.40 -21.06
N LEU A 138 -24.02 -18.47 -19.72
CA LEU A 138 -23.11 -19.25 -18.91
C LEU A 138 -23.27 -20.76 -19.13
N ALA A 139 -24.51 -21.26 -19.25
CA ALA A 139 -24.79 -22.67 -19.49
C ALA A 139 -24.36 -23.13 -20.90
N GLY A 140 -24.08 -22.20 -21.82
CA GLY A 140 -23.51 -22.49 -23.14
C GLY A 140 -22.01 -22.75 -23.14
N LEU A 141 -21.31 -22.51 -22.02
CA LEU A 141 -19.86 -22.65 -21.92
C LEU A 141 -19.42 -24.10 -21.63
N ASP A 142 -18.18 -24.45 -22.00
CA ASP A 142 -17.63 -25.78 -21.74
C ASP A 142 -17.62 -26.07 -20.24
N ARG A 143 -18.14 -27.25 -19.88
CA ARG A 143 -18.28 -27.75 -18.51
C ARG A 143 -19.14 -26.86 -17.59
N MET A 144 -20.03 -26.03 -18.15
CA MET A 144 -21.03 -25.29 -17.39
C MET A 144 -22.43 -25.87 -17.63
N ALA A 145 -23.01 -26.46 -16.59
CA ALA A 145 -24.42 -26.86 -16.59
C ALA A 145 -25.30 -25.72 -16.06
N THR A 146 -26.61 -25.75 -16.34
CA THR A 146 -27.59 -24.76 -15.86
C THR A 146 -27.47 -24.49 -14.36
N ARG A 147 -27.35 -25.54 -13.54
CA ARG A 147 -27.18 -25.40 -12.09
C ARG A 147 -25.90 -24.66 -11.70
N SER A 148 -24.79 -24.91 -12.38
CA SER A 148 -23.52 -24.21 -12.12
C SER A 148 -23.60 -22.76 -12.55
N ALA A 149 -24.29 -22.47 -13.65
CA ALA A 149 -24.58 -21.11 -14.10
C ALA A 149 -25.44 -20.34 -13.08
N GLU A 150 -26.54 -20.93 -12.61
CA GLU A 150 -27.40 -20.35 -11.56
C GLU A 150 -26.62 -20.07 -10.27
N ASN A 151 -25.77 -21.01 -9.84
CA ASN A 151 -24.92 -20.83 -8.66
C ASN A 151 -23.94 -19.65 -8.84
N LEU A 152 -23.34 -19.51 -10.03
CA LEU A 152 -22.44 -18.40 -10.30
C LEU A 152 -23.18 -17.05 -10.32
N ILE A 153 -24.37 -16.99 -10.92
CA ILE A 153 -25.20 -15.78 -10.88
C ILE A 153 -25.56 -15.43 -9.43
N ALA A 154 -25.91 -16.41 -8.60
CA ALA A 154 -26.17 -16.18 -7.18
C ALA A 154 -24.91 -15.67 -6.44
N ALA A 155 -23.72 -16.21 -6.74
CA ALA A 155 -22.46 -15.75 -6.16
C ALA A 155 -22.11 -14.32 -6.60
N LEU A 156 -22.33 -13.99 -7.88
CA LEU A 156 -22.19 -12.62 -8.39
C LEU A 156 -23.13 -11.67 -7.66
N GLU A 157 -24.40 -12.04 -7.48
CA GLU A 157 -25.35 -11.20 -6.78
C GLU A 157 -25.02 -11.01 -5.30
N ALA A 158 -24.57 -12.07 -4.63
CA ALA A 158 -24.09 -11.98 -3.26
C ALA A 158 -22.85 -11.09 -3.13
N SER A 159 -21.95 -11.12 -4.12
CA SER A 159 -20.71 -10.31 -4.12
C SER A 159 -20.97 -8.80 -4.21
N LYS A 160 -22.17 -8.37 -4.62
CA LYS A 160 -22.52 -6.95 -4.71
C LYS A 160 -22.45 -6.26 -3.36
N GLN A 161 -22.81 -6.93 -2.26
CA GLN A 161 -22.57 -6.42 -0.91
C GLN A 161 -21.14 -6.77 -0.50
N THR A 162 -20.29 -5.76 -0.38
CA THR A 162 -18.87 -5.93 -0.02
C THR A 162 -18.44 -4.89 1.03
N SER A 163 -17.14 -4.74 1.26
CA SER A 163 -16.56 -3.62 2.00
C SER A 163 -15.78 -2.70 1.07
N PHE A 164 -15.65 -1.43 1.45
CA PHE A 164 -14.91 -0.46 0.64
C PHE A 164 -13.45 -0.89 0.42
N ALA A 165 -12.78 -1.40 1.45
CA ALA A 165 -11.42 -1.93 1.36
C ALA A 165 -11.29 -3.09 0.35
N ARG A 166 -12.24 -4.02 0.36
CA ARG A 166 -12.26 -5.15 -0.57
C ARG A 166 -12.51 -4.71 -1.99
N PHE A 167 -13.42 -3.75 -2.18
CA PHE A 167 -13.68 -3.13 -3.48
C PHE A 167 -12.41 -2.45 -4.03
N LEU A 168 -11.73 -1.62 -3.24
CA LEU A 168 -10.47 -0.98 -3.64
C LEU A 168 -9.37 -1.97 -3.99
N PHE A 169 -9.26 -3.05 -3.19
CA PHE A 169 -8.35 -4.14 -3.51
C PHE A 169 -8.73 -4.83 -4.82
N ALA A 170 -10.02 -5.09 -5.04
CA ALA A 170 -10.54 -5.76 -6.24
C ALA A 170 -10.30 -4.98 -7.54
N LEU A 171 -10.26 -3.64 -7.49
CA LEU A 171 -9.93 -2.79 -8.64
C LEU A 171 -8.53 -3.06 -9.22
N GLY A 172 -7.64 -3.69 -8.44
CA GLY A 172 -6.33 -4.11 -8.95
C GLY A 172 -5.39 -2.95 -9.27
N VAL A 173 -5.55 -1.82 -8.57
CA VAL A 173 -4.65 -0.66 -8.71
C VAL A 173 -3.23 -1.09 -8.34
N MET A 174 -2.28 -0.83 -9.23
CA MET A 174 -0.90 -1.23 -9.04
C MET A 174 -0.34 -0.65 -7.73
N GLY A 175 0.33 -1.51 -6.94
CA GLY A 175 0.91 -1.11 -5.65
C GLY A 175 -0.08 -1.09 -4.49
N ILE A 176 -1.40 -1.21 -4.73
CA ILE A 176 -2.40 -1.37 -3.68
C ILE A 176 -2.58 -2.84 -3.34
N GLY A 177 -1.96 -3.26 -2.23
CA GLY A 177 -2.29 -4.52 -1.55
C GLY A 177 -3.42 -4.35 -0.53
N GLU A 178 -3.90 -5.45 0.06
CA GLU A 178 -5.03 -5.46 1.00
C GLU A 178 -4.88 -4.47 2.16
N THR A 179 -3.70 -4.43 2.80
CA THR A 179 -3.45 -3.51 3.92
C THR A 179 -3.56 -2.05 3.49
N LEU A 180 -3.10 -1.75 2.26
CA LEU A 180 -3.18 -0.39 1.76
C LEU A 180 -4.59 -0.04 1.31
N ALA A 181 -5.32 -0.99 0.73
CA ALA A 181 -6.73 -0.83 0.40
C ALA A 181 -7.57 -0.53 1.65
N GLN A 182 -7.30 -1.20 2.77
CA GLN A 182 -7.90 -0.88 4.06
C GLN A 182 -7.55 0.53 4.52
N THR A 183 -6.27 0.89 4.44
CA THR A 183 -5.80 2.21 4.87
C THR A 183 -6.44 3.35 4.05
N LEU A 184 -6.62 3.14 2.73
CA LEU A 184 -7.35 4.05 1.85
C LEU A 184 -8.84 4.10 2.18
N ALA A 185 -9.46 2.95 2.45
CA ALA A 185 -10.86 2.88 2.82
C ALA A 185 -11.16 3.63 4.12
N ASP A 186 -10.29 3.47 5.13
CA ASP A 186 -10.39 4.17 6.41
C ASP A 186 -10.24 5.69 6.24
N HIS A 187 -9.35 6.12 5.33
CA HIS A 187 -9.08 7.53 5.08
C HIS A 187 -10.18 8.23 4.27
N PHE A 188 -10.57 7.65 3.12
CA PHE A 188 -11.47 8.31 2.16
C PHE A 188 -12.94 7.95 2.35
N ARG A 189 -13.25 6.84 3.05
CA ARG A 189 -14.60 6.33 3.42
C ARG A 189 -15.55 5.98 2.27
N ASP A 190 -15.48 6.70 1.15
CA ASP A 190 -16.27 6.45 -0.05
C ASP A 190 -15.45 6.60 -1.34
N ILE A 191 -15.98 6.03 -2.42
CA ILE A 191 -15.34 6.02 -3.73
C ILE A 191 -15.36 7.40 -4.40
N GLY A 192 -16.32 8.25 -4.08
CA GLY A 192 -16.44 9.60 -4.63
C GLY A 192 -15.21 10.45 -4.30
N ALA A 193 -14.75 10.41 -3.04
CA ALA A 193 -13.54 11.10 -2.62
C ALA A 193 -12.28 10.61 -3.36
N LEU A 194 -12.24 9.32 -3.73
CA LEU A 194 -11.14 8.77 -4.53
C LEU A 194 -11.24 9.10 -6.02
N LEU A 195 -12.44 9.25 -6.56
CA LEU A 195 -12.63 9.67 -7.95
C LEU A 195 -12.05 11.07 -8.18
N ASP A 196 -12.10 11.96 -7.19
CA ASP A 196 -11.55 13.31 -7.31
C ASP A 196 -10.22 13.51 -6.54
N VAL A 197 -9.53 12.41 -6.22
CA VAL A 197 -8.30 12.44 -5.43
C VAL A 197 -7.17 13.18 -6.15
N ARG A 198 -6.48 14.04 -5.40
CA ARG A 198 -5.30 14.78 -5.86
C ARG A 198 -4.07 14.33 -5.08
N LEU A 199 -2.89 14.64 -5.61
CA LEU A 199 -1.63 14.26 -4.99
C LEU A 199 -1.53 14.78 -3.54
N GLU A 200 -2.02 15.98 -3.29
CA GLU A 200 -2.07 16.61 -1.96
C GLU A 200 -3.03 15.96 -0.97
N ASP A 201 -3.96 15.12 -1.44
CA ASP A 201 -4.87 14.38 -0.57
C ASP A 201 -4.20 13.10 -0.04
N LEU A 202 -3.22 12.56 -0.77
CA LEU A 202 -2.45 11.36 -0.40
C LEU A 202 -1.11 11.70 0.26
N THR A 203 -0.49 12.79 -0.18
CA THR A 203 0.81 13.28 0.29
C THR A 203 0.64 14.60 1.04
N GLY A 204 1.35 14.74 2.14
CA GLY A 204 1.46 15.98 2.91
C GLY A 204 2.52 16.90 2.32
N ALA A 205 2.71 18.06 2.94
CA ALA A 205 3.73 19.01 2.52
C ALA A 205 5.10 18.32 2.42
N GLU A 206 5.80 18.53 1.29
CA GLU A 206 7.16 18.07 1.11
C GLU A 206 8.08 18.78 2.10
N GLY A 207 8.32 18.15 3.25
CA GLY A 207 9.40 18.57 4.14
C GLY A 207 10.77 18.32 3.51
N VAL A 208 11.83 18.69 4.21
CA VAL A 208 13.17 18.70 3.63
C VAL A 208 13.81 17.32 3.69
N ALA A 209 14.29 16.84 2.54
CA ALA A 209 14.90 15.52 2.42
C ALA A 209 16.01 15.31 3.46
N GLY A 210 15.89 14.23 4.23
CA GLY A 210 16.87 13.85 5.26
C GLY A 210 16.77 14.63 6.57
N ILE A 211 15.85 15.59 6.72
CA ILE A 211 15.56 16.26 7.99
C ILE A 211 14.47 15.48 8.74
N GLY A 212 14.84 14.91 9.89
CA GLY A 212 13.91 14.25 10.81
C GLY A 212 13.50 15.17 11.97
N PRO A 213 12.54 14.74 12.82
CA PRO A 213 11.93 15.58 13.86
C PRO A 213 12.93 16.29 14.79
N LYS A 214 14.02 15.61 15.16
CA LYS A 214 15.06 16.20 16.03
C LYS A 214 15.83 17.32 15.34
N SER A 215 16.18 17.14 14.07
CA SER A 215 16.85 18.16 13.27
C SER A 215 15.91 19.33 12.99
N ALA A 216 14.64 19.04 12.66
CA ALA A 216 13.62 20.05 12.46
C ALA A 216 13.39 20.91 13.71
N GLN A 217 13.25 20.29 14.88
CA GLN A 217 13.13 21.00 16.15
C GLN A 217 14.36 21.89 16.42
N ALA A 218 15.57 21.36 16.24
CA ALA A 218 16.79 22.13 16.45
C ALA A 218 16.90 23.36 15.51
N ILE A 219 16.40 23.24 14.27
CA ILE A 219 16.37 24.35 13.30
C ILE A 219 15.34 25.39 13.74
N VAL A 220 14.12 24.98 14.10
CA VAL A 220 13.07 25.90 14.57
C VAL A 220 13.51 26.61 15.84
N ASP A 221 14.04 25.88 16.82
CA ASP A 221 14.53 26.45 18.08
C ASP A 221 15.62 27.50 17.85
N PHE A 222 16.57 27.21 16.94
CA PHE A 222 17.63 28.14 16.57
C PHE A 222 17.06 29.42 15.93
N VAL A 223 16.18 29.26 14.94
CA VAL A 223 15.61 30.38 14.19
C VAL A 223 14.72 31.26 15.09
N VAL A 224 14.03 30.67 16.06
CA VAL A 224 13.25 31.39 17.08
C VAL A 224 14.17 32.12 18.06
N ALA A 225 15.24 31.49 18.54
CA ALA A 225 16.17 32.09 19.49
C ALA A 225 16.92 33.31 18.91
N ASP A 226 17.25 33.26 17.62
CA ASP A 226 17.99 34.31 16.91
C ASP A 226 17.11 35.17 15.99
N ALA A 227 15.78 35.12 16.17
CA ALA A 227 14.80 35.75 15.27
C ALA A 227 15.00 37.26 15.08
N ASP A 228 15.50 37.97 16.10
CA ASP A 228 15.73 39.41 16.06
C ASP A 228 17.05 39.81 15.38
N VAL A 229 17.98 38.86 15.21
CA VAL A 229 19.33 39.09 14.67
C VAL A 229 19.43 38.69 13.20
N LEU A 230 18.59 37.75 12.76
CA LEU A 230 18.55 37.29 11.37
C LEU A 230 17.73 38.26 10.51
N ASP A 231 18.29 38.82 9.45
CA ASP A 231 17.56 39.68 8.50
C ASP A 231 16.71 38.85 7.53
N ASP A 232 15.41 39.13 7.47
CA ASP A 232 14.42 38.35 6.69
C ASP A 232 14.72 38.32 5.19
N ALA A 233 15.30 39.41 4.65
CA ALA A 233 15.63 39.55 3.23
C ALA A 233 16.93 38.84 2.84
N THR A 234 17.74 38.44 3.82
CA THR A 234 19.04 37.83 3.56
C THR A 234 18.86 36.42 2.95
N PRO A 235 19.53 36.12 1.80
CA PRO A 235 19.46 34.81 1.17
C PRO A 235 19.98 33.69 2.07
N LEU A 236 19.27 32.56 2.06
CA LEU A 236 19.71 31.36 2.75
C LEU A 236 20.67 30.58 1.84
N SER A 237 21.86 30.26 2.33
CA SER A 237 22.82 29.41 1.62
C SER A 237 23.24 28.22 2.47
N ALA A 238 23.69 27.15 1.82
CA ALA A 238 24.25 26.00 2.51
C ALA A 238 25.49 26.37 3.36
N GLU A 239 26.27 27.34 2.89
CA GLU A 239 27.47 27.85 3.56
C GLU A 239 27.11 28.60 4.83
N THR A 240 26.15 29.52 4.75
CA THR A 240 25.65 30.26 5.92
C THR A 240 25.04 29.30 6.94
N LEU A 241 24.22 28.34 6.52
CA LEU A 241 23.60 27.36 7.41
C LEU A 241 24.61 26.43 8.10
N SER A 242 25.63 25.99 7.36
CA SER A 242 26.66 25.10 7.89
C SER A 242 27.58 25.82 8.90
N GLY A 243 27.72 27.15 8.79
CA GLY A 243 28.53 27.97 9.70
C GLY A 243 27.88 28.24 11.07
N LEU A 244 26.59 27.97 11.23
CA LEU A 244 25.82 28.31 12.45
C LEU A 244 25.84 27.22 13.52
N ASN A 245 26.50 26.09 13.25
CA ASN A 245 26.62 24.97 14.19
C ASN A 245 25.27 24.46 14.75
N ILE A 246 24.21 24.48 13.94
CA ILE A 246 22.90 23.96 14.33
C ILE A 246 22.99 22.45 14.58
N PRO A 247 22.58 21.94 15.77
CA PRO A 247 22.66 20.52 16.08
C PRO A 247 21.99 19.64 15.03
N HIS A 248 22.67 18.57 14.62
CA HIS A 248 22.16 17.60 13.65
C HIS A 248 21.86 18.15 12.25
N LEU A 249 22.40 19.32 11.88
CA LEU A 249 22.34 19.86 10.52
C LEU A 249 23.66 19.57 9.79
N SER A 250 23.67 18.58 8.88
CA SER A 250 24.82 18.30 8.01
C SER A 250 24.80 19.20 6.78
N VAL A 251 25.93 19.29 6.07
CA VAL A 251 26.05 20.08 4.83
C VAL A 251 24.99 19.70 3.79
N ASN A 252 24.74 18.40 3.58
CA ASN A 252 23.72 17.94 2.64
C ASN A 252 22.30 18.37 3.06
N ARG A 253 22.01 18.39 4.36
CA ARG A 253 20.72 18.86 4.89
C ARG A 253 20.59 20.37 4.78
N ALA A 254 21.68 21.11 5.00
CA ALA A 254 21.74 22.55 4.79
C ALA A 254 21.53 22.93 3.32
N GLN A 255 22.08 22.16 2.38
CA GLN A 255 21.82 22.32 0.94
C GLN A 255 20.34 22.09 0.62
N ALA A 256 19.75 21.01 1.13
CA ALA A 256 18.33 20.72 0.92
C ALA A 256 17.42 21.83 1.54
N LEU A 257 17.81 22.37 2.69
CA LEU A 257 17.08 23.46 3.36
C LEU A 257 17.16 24.77 2.55
N ALA A 258 18.36 25.15 2.08
CA ALA A 258 18.58 26.34 1.25
C ALA A 258 17.92 26.25 -0.12
N ALA A 259 17.84 25.05 -0.71
CA ALA A 259 17.11 24.83 -1.96
C ALA A 259 15.59 25.03 -1.80
N ARG A 260 15.05 24.76 -0.60
CA ARG A 260 13.60 24.84 -0.31
C ARG A 260 13.17 26.21 0.21
N PHE A 261 13.99 26.85 1.02
CA PHE A 261 13.71 28.14 1.67
C PHE A 261 14.73 29.18 1.21
N PRO A 262 14.36 30.12 0.33
CA PRO A 262 15.31 31.02 -0.31
C PRO A 262 15.85 32.12 0.62
N THR A 263 15.17 32.42 1.72
CA THR A 263 15.56 33.50 2.66
C THR A 263 15.36 33.09 4.12
N TRP A 264 15.98 33.84 5.04
CA TRP A 264 15.75 33.67 6.49
C TRP A 264 14.31 33.94 6.90
N GLY A 265 13.65 34.92 6.29
CA GLY A 265 12.23 35.19 6.54
C GLY A 265 11.35 33.98 6.18
N ALA A 266 11.67 33.30 5.07
CA ALA A 266 10.96 32.09 4.66
C ALA A 266 11.20 30.93 5.64
N LEU A 267 12.37 30.83 6.29
CA LEU A 267 12.67 29.80 7.28
C LEU A 267 12.07 30.11 8.67
N LYS A 268 11.92 31.40 9.04
CA LYS A 268 11.30 31.82 10.31
C LYS A 268 9.82 31.47 10.43
N SER A 269 9.10 31.45 9.30
CA SER A 269 7.68 31.11 9.28
C SER A 269 7.39 29.60 9.35
N VAL A 270 8.43 28.76 9.39
CA VAL A 270 8.32 27.31 9.22
C VAL A 270 8.17 26.64 10.57
N ARG A 271 7.23 25.71 10.67
CA ARG A 271 7.06 24.86 11.85
C ARG A 271 7.83 23.57 11.71
N VAL A 272 7.95 22.81 12.80
CA VAL A 272 8.69 21.54 12.80
C VAL A 272 8.12 20.59 11.74
N GLU A 273 6.80 20.56 11.58
CA GLU A 273 6.09 19.71 10.63
C GLU A 273 6.41 20.06 9.18
N ASP A 274 6.72 21.33 8.90
CA ASP A 274 7.03 21.84 7.56
C ASP A 274 8.48 21.49 7.14
N LEU A 275 9.35 21.11 8.09
CA LEU A 275 10.74 20.70 7.84
C LEU A 275 10.94 19.19 7.76
N VAL A 276 10.04 18.40 8.33
CA VAL A 276 10.18 16.94 8.35
C VAL A 276 9.72 16.36 7.01
N GLY A 277 10.67 15.91 6.20
CA GLY A 277 10.38 15.30 4.90
C GLY A 277 9.58 13.99 5.02
N GLY A 278 8.53 13.89 4.20
CA GLY A 278 7.80 12.63 3.94
C GLY A 278 6.48 12.45 4.69
N GLY A 279 5.77 13.51 5.06
CA GLY A 279 4.45 13.39 5.67
C GLY A 279 3.46 12.77 4.69
N THR A 280 3.27 11.45 4.72
CA THR A 280 2.22 10.80 3.94
C THR A 280 0.91 11.06 4.67
N ARG A 281 -0.09 11.71 4.06
CA ARG A 281 -1.42 11.88 4.69
C ARG A 281 -2.10 10.53 4.89
N VAL A 282 -1.79 9.59 4.01
CA VAL A 282 -2.19 8.19 4.08
C VAL A 282 -0.97 7.33 4.34
N ALA A 283 -0.94 6.63 5.47
CA ALA A 283 0.20 5.82 5.87
C ALA A 283 0.55 4.75 4.81
N GLY A 284 1.82 4.64 4.46
CA GLY A 284 2.30 3.68 3.47
C GLY A 284 2.21 4.15 2.01
N ILE A 285 1.78 5.39 1.76
CA ILE A 285 1.71 5.97 0.40
C ILE A 285 2.80 7.03 0.22
N GLY A 286 3.89 6.66 -0.45
CA GLY A 286 4.89 7.62 -0.94
C GLY A 286 4.47 8.27 -2.28
N THR A 287 5.24 9.25 -2.74
CA THR A 287 4.93 10.04 -3.95
C THR A 287 4.66 9.19 -5.20
N VAL A 288 5.51 8.20 -5.47
CA VAL A 288 5.35 7.31 -6.65
C VAL A 288 4.01 6.57 -6.62
N LEU A 289 3.62 6.04 -5.46
CA LEU A 289 2.37 5.32 -5.32
C LEU A 289 1.17 6.28 -5.34
N ALA A 290 1.33 7.48 -4.77
CA ALA A 290 0.30 8.52 -4.85
C ALA A 290 0.02 8.93 -6.30
N GLU A 291 1.05 9.13 -7.12
CA GLU A 291 0.92 9.41 -8.55
C GLU A 291 0.22 8.27 -9.29
N GLN A 292 0.51 7.01 -8.96
CA GLN A 292 -0.17 5.85 -9.54
C GLN A 292 -1.66 5.81 -9.18
N ILE A 293 -2.02 6.11 -7.93
CA ILE A 293 -3.40 6.14 -7.46
C ILE A 293 -4.18 7.27 -8.14
N VAL A 294 -3.63 8.49 -8.14
CA VAL A 294 -4.23 9.63 -8.84
C VAL A 294 -4.37 9.32 -10.32
N GLY A 295 -3.33 8.76 -10.95
CA GLY A 295 -3.36 8.37 -12.35
C GLY A 295 -4.42 7.34 -12.67
N PHE A 296 -4.62 6.33 -11.81
CA PHE A 296 -5.66 5.32 -11.97
C PHE A 296 -7.06 5.96 -11.96
N PHE A 297 -7.38 6.76 -10.94
CA PHE A 297 -8.69 7.40 -10.83
C PHE A 297 -8.90 8.54 -11.83
N ALA A 298 -7.84 9.14 -12.38
CA ALA A 298 -7.95 10.15 -13.45
C ALA A 298 -8.30 9.55 -14.83
N GLN A 299 -8.04 8.26 -15.07
CA GLN A 299 -8.30 7.61 -16.36
C GLN A 299 -9.80 7.38 -16.57
N SER A 300 -10.33 7.88 -17.69
CA SER A 300 -11.77 7.80 -18.02
C SER A 300 -12.31 6.37 -18.04
N HIS A 301 -11.54 5.41 -18.57
CA HIS A 301 -11.98 4.03 -18.64
C HIS A 301 -12.10 3.38 -17.25
N ASN A 302 -11.26 3.75 -16.27
CA ASN A 302 -11.38 3.21 -14.91
C ASN A 302 -12.62 3.78 -14.22
N ARG A 303 -12.91 5.08 -14.42
CA ARG A 303 -14.13 5.71 -13.91
C ARG A 303 -15.38 5.04 -14.49
N GLU A 304 -15.40 4.78 -15.80
CA GLU A 304 -16.52 4.11 -16.46
C GLU A 304 -16.77 2.69 -15.89
N ILE A 305 -15.69 1.93 -15.64
CA ILE A 305 -15.81 0.60 -15.02
C ILE A 305 -16.37 0.72 -13.59
N ILE A 306 -15.87 1.65 -12.78
CA ILE A 306 -16.36 1.89 -11.42
C ILE A 306 -17.84 2.27 -11.44
N GLU A 307 -18.23 3.19 -12.33
CA GLU A 307 -19.62 3.61 -12.50
C GLU A 307 -20.53 2.45 -12.89
N ARG A 308 -20.12 1.61 -13.85
CA ARG A 308 -20.86 0.41 -14.25
C ARG A 308 -20.97 -0.60 -13.12
N LEU A 309 -19.93 -0.79 -12.30
CA LEU A 309 -19.97 -1.64 -11.11
C LEU A 309 -21.00 -1.12 -10.10
N MET A 310 -21.00 0.19 -9.85
CA MET A 310 -21.98 0.83 -8.97
C MET A 310 -23.41 0.72 -9.53
N GLN A 311 -23.60 0.93 -10.83
CA GLN A 311 -24.90 0.76 -11.51
C GLN A 311 -25.40 -0.69 -11.49
N ALA A 312 -24.48 -1.65 -11.54
CA ALA A 312 -24.81 -3.06 -11.36
C ALA A 312 -25.26 -3.38 -9.92
N GLY A 313 -25.08 -2.44 -8.98
CA GLY A 313 -25.53 -2.56 -7.59
C GLY A 313 -24.44 -3.00 -6.62
N VAL A 314 -23.16 -2.94 -6.99
CA VAL A 314 -22.05 -3.12 -6.04
C VAL A 314 -22.08 -2.00 -5.01
N HIS A 315 -22.12 -2.36 -3.73
CA HIS A 315 -22.28 -1.44 -2.61
C HIS A 315 -21.58 -1.97 -1.34
N TRP A 316 -21.43 -1.06 -0.38
CA TRP A 316 -20.89 -1.33 0.94
C TRP A 316 -21.51 -0.37 1.94
N ASP A 317 -21.45 -0.72 3.22
CA ASP A 317 -21.91 0.16 4.28
C ASP A 317 -20.94 1.35 4.38
N VAL A 318 -21.45 2.54 4.05
CA VAL A 318 -20.72 3.79 4.27
C VAL A 318 -20.85 4.11 5.76
N PRO A 319 -19.73 4.19 6.52
CA PRO A 319 -19.79 4.61 7.91
C PRO A 319 -20.50 5.96 8.00
N ALA A 320 -21.38 6.12 9.00
CA ALA A 320 -22.05 7.40 9.22
C ALA A 320 -21.00 8.53 9.22
N PRO A 321 -21.27 9.68 8.55
CA PRO A 321 -20.35 10.80 8.58
C PRO A 321 -20.08 11.13 10.03
N VAL A 322 -18.84 10.90 10.45
CA VAL A 322 -18.35 11.37 11.74
C VAL A 322 -18.47 12.88 11.65
N SER A 323 -19.41 13.46 12.40
CA SER A 323 -19.64 14.91 12.42
C SER A 323 -18.31 15.63 12.61
N ASP A 324 -18.10 16.74 11.90
CA ASP A 324 -16.93 17.64 11.96
C ASP A 324 -16.63 18.24 13.36
N THR A 325 -17.21 17.68 14.41
CA THR A 325 -16.98 18.04 15.82
C THR A 325 -16.21 16.95 16.57
N ASP A 326 -15.21 16.33 15.97
CA ASP A 326 -14.30 15.46 16.72
C ASP A 326 -12.94 16.14 16.88
N ALA A 327 -12.85 16.97 17.91
CA ALA A 327 -11.57 17.21 18.56
C ALA A 327 -10.99 15.83 18.89
N GLN A 328 -9.96 15.38 18.18
CA GLN A 328 -9.21 14.17 18.51
C GLN A 328 -8.49 14.41 19.83
N PRO A 329 -9.13 14.13 20.96
CA PRO A 329 -8.72 14.74 22.21
C PRO A 329 -7.47 14.05 22.77
N LEU A 330 -7.13 12.88 22.23
CA LEU A 330 -5.94 12.12 22.56
C LEU A 330 -4.88 12.16 21.45
N ALA A 331 -5.05 13.03 20.45
CA ALA A 331 -4.06 13.22 19.38
C ALA A 331 -2.66 13.51 19.96
N GLY A 332 -1.66 12.78 19.46
CA GLY A 332 -0.26 12.91 19.90
C GLY A 332 0.10 12.13 21.17
N LEU A 333 -0.86 11.54 21.88
CA LEU A 333 -0.58 10.69 23.04
C LEU A 333 -0.12 9.29 22.61
N THR A 334 0.96 8.79 23.20
CA THR A 334 1.38 7.38 23.05
C THR A 334 0.99 6.58 24.28
N LEU A 335 0.14 5.58 24.11
CA LEU A 335 -0.40 4.73 25.17
C LEU A 335 0.12 3.29 25.03
N VAL A 336 0.23 2.56 26.13
CA VAL A 336 0.56 1.13 26.13
C VAL A 336 -0.44 0.38 26.99
N LEU A 337 -1.08 -0.65 26.42
CA LEU A 337 -1.97 -1.54 27.14
C LEU A 337 -1.17 -2.76 27.67
N THR A 338 -1.39 -3.12 28.94
CA THR A 338 -0.80 -4.31 29.56
C THR A 338 -1.78 -4.95 30.55
N GLY A 339 -1.67 -6.27 30.76
CA GLY A 339 -2.60 -7.04 31.60
C GLY A 339 -3.92 -7.36 30.89
N THR A 340 -4.89 -7.84 31.66
CA THR A 340 -6.26 -8.15 31.24
C THR A 340 -7.17 -7.00 31.62
N LEU A 341 -7.90 -6.44 30.65
CA LEU A 341 -8.79 -5.30 30.85
C LEU A 341 -10.19 -5.78 31.24
N GLU A 342 -10.90 -5.00 32.06
CA GLU A 342 -12.27 -5.32 32.46
C GLU A 342 -13.26 -4.79 31.41
N GLY A 343 -14.27 -5.60 31.07
CA GLY A 343 -15.38 -5.18 30.21
C GLY A 343 -15.10 -5.11 28.70
N MET A 344 -13.85 -5.22 28.25
CA MET A 344 -13.50 -5.26 26.82
C MET A 344 -12.17 -5.97 26.54
N SER A 345 -11.98 -6.43 25.31
CA SER A 345 -10.72 -6.99 24.84
C SER A 345 -9.66 -5.91 24.62
N ARG A 346 -8.38 -6.31 24.65
CA ARG A 346 -7.26 -5.40 24.34
C ARG A 346 -7.32 -4.83 22.93
N ASN A 347 -7.91 -5.55 21.98
CA ASN A 347 -8.05 -5.06 20.61
C ASN A 347 -9.15 -4.01 20.52
N GLU A 348 -10.32 -4.25 21.15
CA GLU A 348 -11.39 -3.25 21.22
C GLU A 348 -10.94 -1.97 21.93
N ALA A 349 -10.22 -2.10 23.06
CA ALA A 349 -9.65 -0.94 23.76
C ALA A 349 -8.63 -0.19 22.90
N LYS A 350 -7.81 -0.92 22.15
CA LYS A 350 -6.82 -0.34 21.24
C LYS A 350 -7.52 0.44 20.13
N ASP A 351 -8.50 -0.17 19.47
CA ASP A 351 -9.21 0.43 18.35
C ASP A 351 -10.00 1.67 18.80
N ALA A 352 -10.64 1.61 19.98
CA ALA A 352 -11.35 2.75 20.56
C ALA A 352 -10.42 3.92 20.93
N LEU A 353 -9.25 3.65 21.52
CA LEU A 353 -8.26 4.70 21.81
C LEU A 353 -7.65 5.29 20.53
N GLN A 354 -7.45 4.47 19.49
CA GLN A 354 -6.97 4.93 18.19
C GLN A 354 -8.01 5.79 17.47
N ALA A 355 -9.31 5.48 17.62
CA ALA A 355 -10.40 6.29 17.10
C ALA A 355 -10.42 7.70 17.71
N LEU A 356 -9.99 7.84 18.96
CA LEU A 356 -9.81 9.13 19.64
C LEU A 356 -8.48 9.85 19.32
N GLY A 357 -7.67 9.30 18.40
CA GLY A 357 -6.41 9.90 17.94
C GLY A 357 -5.14 9.45 18.69
N ALA A 358 -5.25 8.54 19.65
CA ALA A 358 -4.07 8.05 20.39
C ALA A 358 -3.25 7.03 19.60
N LYS A 359 -1.94 7.00 19.82
CA LYS A 359 -1.05 5.94 19.32
C LYS A 359 -0.88 4.84 20.36
N VAL A 360 -1.37 3.62 20.08
CA VAL A 360 -1.21 2.47 20.99
C VAL A 360 0.00 1.63 20.60
N SER A 361 1.02 1.58 21.46
CA SER A 361 2.27 0.86 21.26
C SER A 361 2.31 -0.47 22.02
N GLY A 362 2.99 -1.48 21.44
CA GLY A 362 3.26 -2.76 22.11
C GLY A 362 4.38 -2.71 23.15
N SER A 363 5.13 -1.61 23.26
CA SER A 363 6.28 -1.48 24.15
C SER A 363 6.34 -0.13 24.87
N VAL A 364 6.82 -0.14 26.12
CA VAL A 364 7.02 1.07 26.93
C VAL A 364 8.37 1.71 26.58
N SER A 365 8.35 3.02 26.33
CA SER A 365 9.50 3.86 26.01
C SER A 365 9.43 5.20 26.75
N LYS A 366 10.45 6.06 26.62
CA LYS A 366 10.44 7.42 27.18
C LYS A 366 9.36 8.33 26.56
N ASN A 367 8.88 8.01 25.38
CA ASN A 367 7.82 8.76 24.69
C ASN A 367 6.42 8.25 25.02
N THR A 368 6.31 7.18 25.82
CA THR A 368 5.02 6.67 26.28
C THR A 368 4.47 7.66 27.31
N ARG A 369 3.28 8.19 27.05
CA ARG A 369 2.60 9.12 27.97
C ARG A 369 1.97 8.36 29.13
N PHE A 370 1.21 7.30 28.84
CA PHE A 370 0.55 6.48 29.85
C PHE A 370 0.71 4.99 29.56
N VAL A 371 0.78 4.20 30.62
CA VAL A 371 0.63 2.75 30.57
C VAL A 371 -0.66 2.38 31.29
N ILE A 372 -1.58 1.73 30.57
CA ILE A 372 -2.83 1.24 31.13
C ILE A 372 -2.58 -0.19 31.62
N ALA A 373 -2.65 -0.38 32.93
CA ALA A 373 -2.37 -1.64 33.60
C ALA A 373 -3.67 -2.29 34.10
N GLY A 374 -4.10 -3.34 33.39
CA GLY A 374 -5.16 -4.24 33.85
C GLY A 374 -4.64 -5.34 34.78
N ALA A 375 -5.51 -6.29 35.14
CA ALA A 375 -5.14 -7.43 35.98
C ALA A 375 -3.95 -8.20 35.39
N GLU A 376 -3.04 -8.69 36.24
CA GLU A 376 -1.82 -9.41 35.84
C GLU A 376 -0.86 -8.61 34.93
N ALA A 377 -0.80 -7.28 35.09
CA ALA A 377 0.17 -6.46 34.39
C ALA A 377 1.62 -6.84 34.76
N GLY A 378 2.32 -7.48 33.82
CA GLY A 378 3.68 -8.00 34.00
C GLY A 378 4.80 -7.02 33.64
N SER A 379 5.74 -7.48 32.80
CA SER A 379 7.02 -6.80 32.51
C SER A 379 6.94 -5.36 31.96
N LYS A 380 5.80 -4.94 31.41
CA LYS A 380 5.57 -3.58 30.92
C LYS A 380 5.28 -2.59 32.05
N LEU A 381 4.57 -3.02 33.09
CA LEU A 381 4.33 -2.21 34.28
C LEU A 381 5.66 -1.90 34.97
N SER A 382 6.47 -2.92 35.24
CA SER A 382 7.79 -2.74 35.84
C SER A 382 8.74 -1.88 34.99
N LYS A 383 8.53 -1.85 33.66
CA LYS A 383 9.31 -0.99 32.76
C LYS A 383 8.82 0.46 32.79
N ALA A 384 7.52 0.69 32.97
CA ALA A 384 6.93 2.02 33.14
C ALA A 384 7.43 2.70 34.42
N GLU A 385 7.40 1.98 35.54
CA GLU A 385 7.88 2.44 36.84
C GLU A 385 9.35 2.87 36.78
N LYS A 386 10.21 2.05 36.16
CA LYS A 386 11.64 2.36 35.99
C LYS A 386 11.91 3.59 35.12
N LEU A 387 11.00 3.90 34.20
CA LEU A 387 11.13 5.03 33.28
C LEU A 387 10.37 6.27 33.77
N GLY A 388 9.70 6.20 34.92
CA GLY A 388 8.88 7.29 35.45
C GLY A 388 7.66 7.62 34.58
N VAL A 389 7.15 6.64 33.82
CA VAL A 389 5.97 6.82 32.98
C VAL A 389 4.71 6.61 33.81
N ALA A 390 3.74 7.51 33.71
CA ALA A 390 2.48 7.44 34.46
C ALA A 390 1.71 6.14 34.14
N VAL A 391 1.21 5.50 35.18
CA VAL A 391 0.45 4.24 35.10
C VAL A 391 -1.00 4.52 35.48
N LEU A 392 -1.92 4.11 34.62
CA LEU A 392 -3.36 4.26 34.80
C LEU A 392 -4.00 2.88 35.01
N ASP A 393 -5.04 2.85 35.83
CA ASP A 393 -5.88 1.68 36.06
C ASP A 393 -7.09 1.67 35.10
N GLN A 394 -8.06 0.81 35.38
CA GLN A 394 -9.31 0.71 34.62
C GLN A 394 -10.08 2.03 34.57
N VAL A 395 -10.10 2.80 35.66
CA VAL A 395 -10.79 4.11 35.73
C VAL A 395 -10.09 5.11 34.81
N GLY A 396 -8.76 5.09 34.77
CA GLY A 396 -7.99 5.89 33.83
C GLY A 396 -8.22 5.50 32.36
N LEU A 397 -8.41 4.21 32.07
CA LEU A 397 -8.81 3.75 30.73
C LEU A 397 -10.19 4.29 30.33
N GLU A 398 -11.19 4.20 31.20
CA GLU A 398 -12.54 4.70 30.95
C GLU A 398 -12.59 6.23 30.78
N THR A 399 -11.68 6.94 31.45
CA THR A 399 -11.53 8.40 31.31
C THR A 399 -10.96 8.75 29.93
N LEU A 400 -9.91 8.04 29.50
CA LEU A 400 -9.35 8.18 28.15
C LEU A 400 -10.38 7.83 27.07
N LEU A 401 -11.18 6.78 27.27
CA LEU A 401 -12.22 6.37 26.32
C LEU A 401 -13.39 7.37 26.19
N ARG A 402 -13.54 8.29 27.15
CA ARG A 402 -14.45 9.44 27.06
C ARG A 402 -13.82 10.67 26.41
N GLY A 403 -12.56 10.58 26.00
CA GLY A 403 -11.81 11.66 25.40
C GLY A 403 -11.22 12.66 26.41
N GLU A 404 -11.13 12.29 27.68
CA GLU A 404 -10.56 13.14 28.73
C GLU A 404 -9.12 12.68 29.05
N ILE A 405 -8.18 13.61 29.26
CA ILE A 405 -6.80 13.30 29.63
C ILE A 405 -6.68 13.35 31.17
N PRO A 406 -6.43 12.22 31.86
CA PRO A 406 -6.23 12.22 33.31
C PRO A 406 -5.02 13.07 33.70
N GLU A 407 -5.10 13.78 34.83
CA GLU A 407 -3.91 14.38 35.45
C GLU A 407 -2.97 13.27 35.93
N ALA A 408 -1.68 13.42 35.61
CA ALA A 408 -0.65 12.41 35.82
C ALA A 408 -0.03 12.47 37.22
#